data_AF-A0A6F8YR06-F1
#
_entry.id   AF-A0A6F8YR06-F1
#
_cell.length_a   1.000
_cell.length_b   1.000
_cell.length_c   1.000
_cell.angle_alpha   90.00
_cell.angle_beta   90.00
_cell.angle_gamma   90.00
#
_symmetry.space_group_name_H-M   'P 1'
#
loop_
_entity.id
_entity.type
_entity.pdbx_description
1 polymer ?
#
loop_
_entity_poly.entity_id
_entity_poly.type
_entity_poly.pdbx_seq_one_letter_code
_entity_poly.pdbx_strand_id
1 'polypeptide(L)'
;MELADHGRRLIAEHFGEQAMYSPGADPRLRSPLVAFHPFRDRRDAWNVKKIHEYVTRMEKEHRIWIRWTEFDVPGSPHQHYAARFTAHLFNDHDEIERAVATMVRVAEEMS
;
A
#
# COMPACT_ATOMS: atom_id res chain seq x y z
N MET A 1 -7.76 4.45 15.38
CA MET A 1 -6.72 3.41 15.20
C MET A 1 -7.33 2.12 14.66
N GLU A 2 -8.47 1.68 15.19
CA GLU A 2 -9.10 0.42 14.78
C GLU A 2 -9.21 0.22 13.24
N LEU A 3 -9.83 1.14 12.49
CA LEU A 3 -9.91 1.05 11.02
C LEU A 3 -8.54 0.97 10.32
N ALA A 4 -7.53 1.68 10.85
CA ALA A 4 -6.19 1.63 10.30
C ALA A 4 -5.49 0.30 10.58
N ASP A 5 -5.70 -0.27 11.76
CA ASP A 5 -5.19 -1.59 12.12
C ASP A 5 -5.89 -2.68 11.28
N HIS A 6 -7.20 -2.52 11.03
CA HIS A 6 -7.96 -3.38 10.14
C HIS A 6 -7.41 -3.33 8.71
N GLY A 7 -7.26 -2.14 8.11
CA GLY A 7 -6.68 -2.00 6.77
C GLY A 7 -5.23 -2.47 6.68
N ARG A 8 -4.41 -2.21 7.72
CA ARG A 8 -3.03 -2.73 7.82
C ARG A 8 -3.00 -4.25 7.79
N ARG A 9 -3.89 -4.90 8.55
CA ARG A 9 -3.99 -6.37 8.58
C ARG A 9 -4.34 -6.91 7.20
N LEU A 10 -5.35 -6.36 6.52
CA LEU A 10 -5.72 -6.79 5.17
C LEU A 10 -4.55 -6.61 4.17
N ILE A 11 -3.85 -5.47 4.22
CA ILE A 11 -2.68 -5.25 3.37
C ILE A 11 -1.59 -6.29 3.65
N ALA A 12 -1.28 -6.55 4.93
CA ALA A 12 -0.27 -7.54 5.30
C ALA A 12 -0.69 -8.98 4.91
N GLU A 13 -1.98 -9.32 5.01
CA GLU A 13 -2.51 -10.63 4.62
C GLU A 13 -2.41 -10.86 3.10
N HIS A 14 -2.70 -9.85 2.28
CA HIS A 14 -2.70 -10.00 0.83
C HIS A 14 -1.35 -9.75 0.15
N PHE A 15 -0.60 -8.74 0.59
CA PHE A 15 0.70 -8.38 0.00
C PHE A 15 1.89 -8.99 0.75
N GLY A 16 1.66 -9.51 1.97
CA GLY A 16 2.69 -10.05 2.84
C GLY A 16 3.38 -8.99 3.70
N GLU A 17 3.82 -9.37 4.90
CA GLU A 17 4.54 -8.47 5.81
C GLU A 17 5.83 -7.90 5.20
N GLN A 18 6.49 -8.65 4.30
CA GLN A 18 7.72 -8.23 3.61
C GLN A 18 7.49 -7.11 2.60
N ALA A 19 6.25 -6.88 2.17
CA ALA A 19 5.88 -5.76 1.32
C ALA A 19 5.72 -4.45 2.09
N MET A 20 5.63 -4.50 3.43
CA MET A 20 5.33 -3.36 4.27
C MET A 20 6.59 -2.55 4.58
N TYR A 21 6.51 -1.24 4.36
CA TYR A 21 7.53 -0.28 4.81
C TYR A 21 7.16 0.36 6.14
N SER A 22 5.87 0.41 6.46
CA SER A 22 5.42 0.95 7.75
C SER A 22 5.71 -0.02 8.90
N PRO A 23 6.19 0.46 10.06
CA PRO A 23 6.49 -0.38 11.22
C PRO A 23 5.23 -1.11 11.70
N GLY A 24 5.26 -2.44 11.66
CA GLY A 24 4.17 -3.31 12.14
C GLY A 24 4.39 -3.83 13.56
N ALA A 25 5.64 -4.14 13.92
CA ALA A 25 5.97 -4.83 15.17
C ALA A 25 5.85 -3.95 16.43
N ASP A 26 6.21 -2.67 16.39
CA ASP A 26 6.09 -1.75 17.53
C ASP A 26 4.78 -0.95 17.44
N PRO A 27 3.78 -1.20 18.31
CA PRO A 27 2.51 -0.49 18.29
C PRO A 27 2.63 1.02 18.50
N ARG A 28 3.70 1.49 19.16
CA ARG A 28 3.93 2.92 19.45
C ARG A 28 4.33 3.71 18.20
N LEU A 29 4.83 3.02 17.18
CA LEU A 29 5.24 3.62 15.91
C LEU A 29 4.14 3.49 14.83
N ARG A 30 3.00 2.85 15.15
CA ARG A 30 1.90 2.68 14.21
C ARG A 30 1.17 4.01 14.01
N SER A 31 0.81 4.27 12.76
CA SER A 31 -0.04 5.38 12.37
C SER A 31 -1.13 4.89 11.40
N PRO A 32 -2.15 5.72 11.13
CA PRO A 32 -3.16 5.43 10.12
C PRO A 32 -2.63 5.26 8.70
N LEU A 33 -1.40 5.72 8.44
CA LEU A 33 -0.77 5.63 7.13
C LEU A 33 0.03 4.34 7.02
N VAL A 34 -0.29 3.56 5.99
CA VAL A 34 0.37 2.30 5.66
C VAL A 34 1.07 2.45 4.32
N ALA A 35 2.40 2.36 4.34
CA ALA A 35 3.24 2.35 3.15
C ALA A 35 3.65 0.92 2.82
N PHE A 36 3.44 0.49 1.58
CA PHE A 36 3.73 -0.86 1.12
C PHE A 36 4.07 -0.91 -0.38
N HIS A 37 4.68 -2.01 -0.81
CA HIS A 37 4.93 -2.35 -2.21
C HIS A 37 3.84 -3.30 -2.72
N PRO A 38 3.05 -2.94 -3.74
CA PRO A 38 1.89 -3.75 -4.13
C PRO A 38 2.22 -4.93 -5.06
N PHE A 39 3.43 -5.04 -5.61
CA PHE A 39 3.70 -6.00 -6.70
C PHE A 39 4.31 -7.32 -6.21
N ARG A 40 4.00 -8.41 -6.91
CA ARG A 40 4.54 -9.74 -6.57
C ARG A 40 6.06 -9.83 -6.73
N ASP A 41 6.62 -9.26 -7.80
CA ASP A 41 8.06 -9.17 -7.97
C ASP A 41 8.62 -8.02 -7.12
N ARG A 42 9.57 -8.34 -6.23
CA ARG A 42 10.20 -7.36 -5.35
C ARG A 42 11.02 -6.31 -6.11
N ARG A 43 11.51 -6.63 -7.31
CA ARG A 43 12.29 -5.71 -8.15
C ARG A 43 11.45 -4.56 -8.68
N ASP A 44 10.13 -4.75 -8.76
CA ASP A 44 9.22 -3.69 -9.15
C ASP A 44 9.09 -2.58 -8.10
N ALA A 45 9.62 -2.80 -6.89
CA ALA A 45 9.65 -1.77 -5.85
C ALA A 45 10.47 -0.54 -6.28
N TRP A 46 11.33 -0.69 -7.29
CA TRP A 46 12.17 0.39 -7.83
C TRP A 46 11.62 0.95 -9.15
N ASN A 47 10.42 0.55 -9.55
CA ASN A 47 9.83 0.94 -10.83
C ASN A 47 8.83 2.09 -10.65
N VAL A 48 9.32 3.33 -10.77
CA VAL A 48 8.51 4.55 -10.64
C VAL A 48 7.33 4.60 -11.62
N LYS A 49 7.50 4.07 -12.83
CA LYS A 49 6.41 4.07 -13.83
C LYS A 49 5.30 3.14 -13.39
N LYS A 50 5.66 1.97 -12.84
CA LYS A 50 4.70 0.95 -12.42
C LYS A 50 3.89 1.41 -11.20
N ILE A 51 4.53 1.98 -10.19
CA ILE A 51 3.81 2.51 -9.02
C ILE A 51 2.93 3.71 -9.39
N HIS A 52 3.40 4.58 -10.29
CA HIS A 52 2.63 5.73 -10.77
C HIS A 52 1.38 5.27 -11.52
N GLU A 53 1.53 4.28 -12.40
CA GLU A 53 0.41 3.67 -13.11
C GLU A 53 -0.57 3.01 -12.13
N TYR A 54 -0.08 2.25 -11.16
CA TYR A 54 -0.91 1.62 -10.13
C TYR A 54 -1.80 2.64 -9.39
N VAL A 55 -1.20 3.73 -8.87
CA VAL A 55 -1.96 4.79 -8.21
C VAL A 55 -2.92 5.50 -9.17
N THR A 56 -2.51 5.72 -10.42
CA THR A 56 -3.34 6.35 -11.46
C THR A 56 -4.58 5.51 -11.78
N ARG A 57 -4.44 4.18 -11.87
CA ARG A 57 -5.55 3.26 -12.12
C ARG A 57 -6.52 3.22 -10.94
N MET A 58 -6.01 3.19 -9.70
CA MET A 58 -6.86 3.28 -8.50
C MET A 58 -7.75 4.53 -8.52
N GLU A 59 -7.19 5.68 -8.90
CA GLU A 59 -7.94 6.94 -8.99
C GLU A 59 -8.92 6.95 -10.17
N LYS A 60 -8.44 6.67 -11.39
CA LYS A 60 -9.23 6.85 -12.61
C LYS A 60 -10.29 5.77 -12.82
N GLU A 61 -9.95 4.52 -12.55
CA GLU A 61 -10.83 3.36 -12.82
C GLU A 61 -11.76 3.06 -11.64
N HIS A 62 -11.30 3.35 -10.41
CA HIS A 62 -11.98 2.86 -9.20
C HIS A 62 -12.37 3.96 -8.21
N ARG A 63 -12.02 5.23 -8.48
CA ARG A 63 -12.31 6.36 -7.58
C ARG A 63 -11.76 6.12 -6.17
N ILE A 64 -10.60 5.47 -6.08
CA ILE A 64 -9.88 5.25 -4.82
C ILE A 64 -8.61 6.10 -4.85
N TRP A 65 -8.57 7.12 -3.99
CA TRP A 65 -7.43 8.02 -3.90
C TRP A 65 -6.38 7.50 -2.92
N ILE A 66 -5.38 6.83 -3.46
CA ILE A 66 -4.11 6.59 -2.76
C ILE A 66 -3.03 7.53 -3.30
N ARG A 67 -1.87 7.52 -2.65
CA ARG A 67 -0.68 8.24 -3.11
C ARG A 67 0.50 7.29 -3.13
N TRP A 68 1.58 7.65 -3.81
CA TRP A 68 2.86 6.99 -3.61
C TRP A 68 3.90 7.96 -3.05
N THR A 69 5.03 7.42 -2.60
CA THR A 69 6.21 8.19 -2.17
C THR A 69 7.48 7.43 -2.53
N GLU A 70 8.58 8.16 -2.68
CA GLU A 70 9.93 7.61 -2.83
C GLU A 70 10.74 7.77 -1.55
N PHE A 71 11.69 6.87 -1.33
CA PHE A 71 12.65 6.92 -0.23
C PHE A 71 13.83 5.98 -0.47
N ASP A 72 14.95 6.28 0.17
CA ASP A 72 16.11 5.39 0.21
C ASP A 72 15.87 4.24 1.19
N VAL A 73 16.24 3.03 0.78
CA VAL A 73 16.21 1.84 1.64
C VAL A 73 17.64 1.40 1.93
N PRO A 74 18.05 1.28 3.20
CA PRO A 74 19.39 0.81 3.54
C PRO A 74 19.72 -0.53 2.88
N GLY A 75 20.85 -0.58 2.16
CA GLY A 75 21.29 -1.78 1.44
C GLY A 75 20.66 -1.98 0.06
N SER A 76 19.70 -1.14 -0.36
CA SER A 76 19.21 -1.13 -1.73
C SER A 76 20.10 -0.27 -2.63
N PRO A 77 20.42 -0.72 -3.86
CA PRO A 77 21.10 0.12 -4.85
C PRO A 77 20.19 1.16 -5.49
N HIS A 78 18.87 1.09 -5.25
CA HIS A 78 17.86 1.98 -5.83
C HIS A 78 16.90 2.53 -4.77
N GLN A 79 16.31 3.69 -5.07
CA GLN A 79 15.15 4.17 -4.32
C GLN A 79 13.99 3.20 -4.46
N HIS A 80 13.22 3.08 -3.38
CA HIS A 80 11.96 2.35 -3.40
C HIS A 80 10.81 3.32 -3.55
N TYR A 81 9.75 2.81 -4.17
CA TYR A 81 8.50 3.51 -4.31
C TYR A 81 7.38 2.73 -3.64
N ALA A 82 6.71 3.35 -2.67
CA ALA A 82 5.63 2.73 -1.91
C ALA A 82 4.29 3.36 -2.24
N ALA A 83 3.26 2.53 -2.39
CA ALA A 83 1.88 2.96 -2.27
C ALA A 83 1.59 3.33 -0.82
N ARG A 84 0.73 4.33 -0.61
CA ARG A 84 0.30 4.83 0.69
C ARG A 84 -1.21 4.73 0.79
N PHE A 85 -1.66 3.86 1.67
CA PHE A 85 -3.05 3.75 2.12
C PHE A 85 -3.22 4.51 3.43
N THR A 86 -4.36 5.17 3.63
CA THR A 86 -4.67 5.85 4.89
C THR A 86 -6.15 5.70 5.18
N ALA A 87 -6.47 5.11 6.33
CA ALA A 87 -7.83 5.10 6.84
C ALA A 87 -8.16 6.44 7.51
N HIS A 88 -9.27 7.06 7.14
CA HIS A 88 -9.75 8.32 7.70
C HIS A 88 -10.93 8.08 8.66
N LEU A 89 -11.25 9.09 9.48
CA LEU A 89 -12.38 9.06 10.42
C LEU A 89 -13.74 8.87 9.74
N PHE A 90 -13.83 9.20 8.46
CA PHE A 90 -15.06 9.13 7.67
C PHE A 90 -15.20 7.81 6.92
N ASN A 91 -14.24 6.89 7.07
CA ASN A 91 -14.36 5.56 6.49
C ASN A 91 -15.10 4.59 7.42
N ASP A 92 -15.60 3.51 6.83
CA ASP A 92 -16.06 2.32 7.53
C ASP A 92 -15.28 1.07 7.11
N HIS A 93 -15.52 -0.05 7.79
CA HIS A 93 -14.86 -1.32 7.49
C HIS A 93 -15.11 -1.80 6.06
N ASP A 94 -16.35 -1.73 5.58
CA ASP A 94 -16.71 -2.22 4.25
C ASP A 94 -16.02 -1.40 3.15
N GLU A 95 -15.85 -0.10 3.34
CA GLU A 95 -15.06 0.78 2.47
C GLU A 95 -13.59 0.39 2.46
N ILE A 96 -13.01 0.08 3.62
CA ILE A 96 -11.62 -0.39 3.69
C ILE A 96 -11.47 -1.74 2.99
N GLU A 97 -12.37 -2.69 3.24
CA GLU A 97 -12.34 -4.01 2.61
C GLU A 97 -12.46 -3.92 1.09
N ARG A 98 -13.43 -3.13 0.58
CA ARG A 98 -13.59 -2.89 -0.86
C ARG A 98 -12.36 -2.22 -1.47
N ALA A 99 -11.77 -1.25 -0.77
CA ALA A 99 -10.58 -0.55 -1.25
C ALA A 99 -9.39 -1.50 -1.34
N VAL A 100 -9.12 -2.30 -0.30
CA VAL A 100 -8.00 -3.26 -0.29
C VAL A 100 -8.22 -4.37 -1.32
N ALA A 101 -9.42 -4.93 -1.44
CA ALA A 101 -9.73 -5.93 -2.48
C ALA A 101 -9.47 -5.39 -3.89
N THR A 102 -9.82 -4.12 -4.14
CA THR A 102 -9.54 -3.46 -5.43
C THR A 102 -8.05 -3.26 -5.64
N MET A 103 -7.31 -2.85 -4.60
CA MET A 103 -5.84 -2.73 -4.63
C MET A 103 -5.18 -4.05 -5.02
N VAL A 104 -5.61 -5.15 -4.42
CA VAL A 104 -5.08 -6.50 -4.71
C VAL A 104 -5.32 -6.86 -6.17
N ARG A 105 -6.56 -6.73 -6.66
CA ARG A 105 -6.89 -7.07 -8.04
C ARG A 105 -6.07 -6.26 -9.05
N VAL A 106 -5.96 -4.94 -8.87
CA VAL A 106 -5.18 -4.08 -9.78
C VAL A 106 -3.70 -4.43 -9.72
N ALA A 107 -3.18 -4.76 -8.54
CA ALA A 107 -1.80 -5.17 -8.39
C ALA A 107 -1.50 -6.51 -9.08
N GLU A 108 -2.42 -7.48 -9.01
CA GLU A 108 -2.32 -8.78 -9.68
C GLU A 108 -2.31 -8.63 -11.20
N GLU A 109 -3.18 -7.77 -11.75
CA GLU A 109 -3.20 -7.45 -13.19
C GLU A 109 -1.89 -6.83 -13.70
N MET A 110 -1.12 -6.21 -12.80
CA MET A 110 0.13 -5.54 -13.11
C MET A 110 1.37 -6.39 -12.77
N SER A 111 1.24 -7.55 -12.12
CA SER A 111 2.35 -8.35 -11.56
C SER A 111 2.84 -9.52 -12.42
#